data_AF-A0A077ZP22-F1
#
_entry.id   AF-A0A077ZP22-F1
#
_cell.length_a   1.000
_cell.length_b   1.000
_cell.length_c   1.000
_cell.angle_alpha   90.00
_cell.angle_beta   90.00
_cell.angle_gamma   90.00
#
_symmetry.space_group_name_H-M   'P 1'
#
loop_
_entity.id
_entity.type
_entity.pdbx_description
1 polymer ?
#
loop_
_entity_poly.entity_id
_entity_poly.type
_entity_poly.pdbx_seq_one_letter_code
_entity_poly.pdbx_strand_id
1 'polypeptide(L)'
;MASRVGPYGLWESSITSSYVTSISRVFLELRVDPTEAGKGIVYWLERRLHEGGRGVVCSKIVGGETLEWTPSDYSVRSSVHEYGGGSFFVHSGSLYFVSASDNHFYKQSAHNQLPVCITKSDRRSRYADGFLALNGIYCVREDHDDKSVNNLLVRIDLASGKEIVIVSKYVWCTLPRD
;
A
#
# COMPACT_ATOMS: atom_id res chain seq x y z
N MET A 1 28.69 32.50 11.71
CA MET A 1 28.59 32.25 13.17
C MET A 1 29.83 31.48 13.61
N ALA A 2 30.44 31.84 14.74
CA ALA A 2 31.57 31.08 15.27
C ALA A 2 31.09 29.74 15.85
N SER A 3 31.83 28.66 15.56
CA SER A 3 31.63 27.35 16.19
C SER A 3 31.76 27.50 17.71
N ARG A 4 30.78 26.98 18.48
CA ARG A 4 30.84 26.91 19.94
C ARG A 4 31.16 25.48 20.35
N VAL A 5 32.17 25.31 21.21
CA VAL A 5 32.46 24.03 21.87
C VAL A 5 31.44 23.84 22.99
N GLY A 6 30.76 22.70 23.00
CA GLY A 6 29.82 22.32 24.05
C GLY A 6 29.87 20.82 24.33
N PRO A 7 29.33 20.35 25.47
CA PRO A 7 29.28 18.92 25.79
C PRO A 7 28.49 18.13 24.75
N TYR A 8 28.87 16.88 24.50
CA TYR A 8 28.13 15.99 23.61
C TYR A 8 26.66 15.87 24.05
N GLY A 9 25.73 16.00 23.11
CA GLY A 9 24.28 15.94 23.35
C GLY A 9 23.64 17.26 23.81
N LEU A 10 24.41 18.32 24.05
CA LEU A 10 23.90 19.64 24.47
C LEU A 10 24.05 20.74 23.42
N TRP A 11 24.38 20.38 22.18
CA TRP A 11 24.40 21.36 21.09
C TRP A 11 22.97 21.72 20.70
N GLU A 12 22.69 23.03 20.66
CA GLU A 12 21.42 23.52 20.16
C GLU A 12 21.26 23.10 18.69
N SER A 13 20.15 22.42 18.41
CA SER A 13 19.79 21.95 17.07
C SER A 13 18.53 22.67 16.62
N SER A 14 18.54 23.20 15.40
CA SER A 14 17.34 23.69 14.74
C SER A 14 16.39 22.55 14.30
N ILE A 15 16.86 21.30 14.34
CA ILE A 15 16.08 20.12 13.99
C ILE A 15 15.37 19.64 15.26
N THR A 16 14.09 20.01 15.39
CA THR A 16 13.22 19.55 16.47
C THR A 16 12.51 18.25 16.10
N SER A 17 12.00 17.51 17.09
CA SER A 17 11.16 16.33 16.85
C SER A 17 9.87 16.68 16.08
N SER A 18 9.29 17.85 16.35
CA SER A 18 8.14 18.37 15.61
C SER A 18 8.48 18.67 14.15
N TYR A 19 9.67 19.24 13.88
CA TYR A 19 10.12 19.48 12.53
C TYR A 19 10.27 18.17 11.76
N VAL A 20 10.96 17.17 12.34
CA VAL A 20 11.12 15.84 11.74
C VAL A 20 9.77 15.23 11.41
N THR A 21 8.84 15.15 12.35
CA THR A 21 7.51 14.55 12.10
C THR A 21 6.67 15.30 11.06
N SER A 22 6.78 16.64 11.01
CA SER A 22 6.03 17.45 10.06
C SER A 22 6.46 17.25 8.59
N ILE A 23 7.75 17.04 8.35
CA ILE A 23 8.28 16.89 6.99
C ILE A 23 8.48 15.43 6.58
N SER A 24 8.48 14.51 7.54
CA SER A 24 8.87 13.13 7.26
C SER A 24 7.83 12.40 6.41
N ARG A 25 8.34 11.85 5.32
CA ARG A 25 7.66 10.90 4.44
C ARG A 25 8.58 9.70 4.29
N VAL A 26 8.02 8.50 4.42
CA VAL A 26 8.75 7.27 4.12
C VAL A 26 8.27 6.80 2.75
N PHE A 27 9.20 6.63 1.81
CA PHE A 27 8.91 6.06 0.50
C PHE A 27 9.00 4.55 0.60
N LEU A 28 7.91 3.88 0.22
CA LEU A 28 7.72 2.44 0.30
C LEU A 28 7.20 1.95 -1.06
N GLU A 29 7.32 0.64 -1.29
CA GLU A 29 6.69 -0.09 -2.40
C GLU A 29 6.69 0.63 -3.77
N LEU A 30 7.61 0.27 -4.66
CA LEU A 30 7.62 0.76 -6.04
C LEU A 30 6.85 -0.20 -6.97
N ARG A 31 6.06 0.35 -7.89
CA ARG A 31 5.47 -0.38 -9.03
C ARG A 31 5.61 0.43 -10.31
N VAL A 32 5.63 -0.26 -11.45
CA VAL A 32 5.64 0.37 -12.77
C VAL A 32 4.48 -0.21 -13.57
N ASP A 33 3.64 0.68 -14.11
CA ASP A 33 2.65 0.31 -15.11
C ASP A 33 3.25 0.59 -16.50
N PRO A 34 3.55 -0.45 -17.30
CA PRO A 34 4.14 -0.27 -18.61
C PRO A 34 3.15 0.44 -19.54
N THR A 35 3.67 1.38 -20.33
CA THR A 35 2.92 2.03 -21.42
C THR A 35 3.54 1.67 -22.75
N GLU A 36 2.75 1.66 -23.83
CA GLU A 36 3.23 1.32 -25.17
C GLU A 36 4.40 2.20 -25.64
N ALA A 37 4.48 3.45 -25.15
CA ALA A 37 5.51 4.41 -25.53
C ALA A 37 6.86 4.23 -24.80
N GLY A 38 7.06 3.14 -24.05
CA GLY A 38 8.30 2.89 -23.29
C GLY A 38 8.53 3.86 -22.12
N LYS A 39 7.56 4.74 -21.83
CA LYS A 39 7.55 5.66 -20.70
C LYS A 39 6.52 5.16 -19.69
N GLY A 40 6.88 4.08 -19.00
CA GLY A 40 6.04 3.52 -17.94
C GLY A 40 5.69 4.58 -16.90
N ILE A 41 4.51 4.45 -16.30
CA ILE A 41 4.11 5.29 -15.18
C ILE A 41 4.64 4.62 -13.92
N VAL A 42 5.42 5.37 -13.13
CA VAL A 42 5.96 4.88 -11.85
C VAL A 42 4.96 5.23 -10.75
N TYR A 43 4.68 4.26 -9.88
CA TYR A 43 3.85 4.40 -8.70
C TYR A 43 4.67 4.07 -7.46
N TRP A 44 4.44 4.81 -6.37
CA TRP A 44 5.06 4.55 -5.07
C TRP A 44 4.08 4.81 -3.94
N LEU A 45 4.34 4.19 -2.79
CA LEU A 45 3.61 4.46 -1.55
C LEU A 45 4.38 5.45 -0.69
N GLU A 46 3.73 6.53 -0.28
CA GLU A 46 4.25 7.45 0.73
C GLU A 46 3.55 7.19 2.07
N ARG A 47 4.31 6.88 3.12
CA ARG A 47 3.80 6.93 4.49
C ARG A 47 4.03 8.32 5.06
N ARG A 48 2.94 9.08 5.26
CA ARG A 48 2.96 10.48 5.67
C ARG A 48 2.76 10.62 7.18
N LEU A 49 3.83 10.89 7.91
CA LEU A 49 3.79 10.97 9.38
C LEU A 49 2.91 12.12 9.89
N HIS A 50 2.93 13.27 9.20
CA HIS A 50 2.08 14.42 9.51
C HIS A 50 0.57 14.17 9.26
N GLU A 51 0.22 13.07 8.58
CA GLU A 51 -1.16 12.64 8.35
C GLU A 51 -1.48 11.36 9.15
N GLY A 52 -0.94 11.23 10.36
CA GLY A 52 -1.17 10.06 11.22
C GLY A 52 -0.56 8.76 10.67
N GLY A 53 0.44 8.85 9.80
CA GLY A 53 1.06 7.68 9.15
C GLY A 53 0.24 7.12 7.99
N ARG A 54 -0.70 7.90 7.42
CA ARG A 54 -1.50 7.51 6.27
C ARG A 54 -0.61 7.10 5.08
N GLY A 55 -0.98 5.98 4.45
CA GLY A 55 -0.36 5.50 3.22
C GLY A 55 -1.03 6.12 2.00
N VAL A 56 -0.27 6.88 1.21
CA VAL A 56 -0.75 7.57 0.01
C VAL A 56 -0.02 7.05 -1.21
N VAL A 57 -0.75 6.48 -2.17
CA VAL A 57 -0.15 6.11 -3.45
C VAL A 57 -0.04 7.35 -4.32
N CYS A 58 1.17 7.57 -4.82
CA CYS A 58 1.49 8.62 -5.78
C CYS A 58 1.95 7.98 -7.09
N SER A 59 1.83 8.73 -8.19
CA SER A 59 2.32 8.30 -9.49
C SER A 59 2.96 9.42 -10.27
N LYS A 60 3.87 9.08 -11.19
CA LYS A 60 4.50 10.03 -12.10
C LYS A 60 4.94 9.34 -13.39
N ILE A 61 4.64 9.98 -14.52
CA ILE A 61 5.30 9.67 -15.80
C ILE A 61 6.63 10.44 -15.86
N VAL A 62 7.63 9.89 -16.53
CA VAL A 62 8.94 10.55 -16.70
C VAL A 62 8.74 11.95 -17.30
N GLY A 63 9.17 12.98 -16.57
CA GLY A 63 9.04 14.39 -16.96
C GLY A 63 7.68 15.03 -16.67
N GLY A 64 6.71 14.28 -16.14
CA GLY A 64 5.38 14.80 -15.79
C GLY A 64 5.27 15.32 -14.35
N GLU A 65 4.07 15.76 -14.01
CA GLU A 65 3.66 16.09 -12.65
C GLU A 65 3.50 14.84 -11.78
N THR A 66 3.62 15.01 -10.46
CA THR A 66 3.24 13.97 -9.50
C THR A 66 1.74 14.02 -9.25
N LEU A 67 1.07 12.87 -9.33
CA LEU A 67 -0.36 12.73 -9.04
C LEU A 67 -0.54 11.92 -7.76
N GLU A 68 -1.39 12.40 -6.86
CA GLU A 68 -1.84 11.65 -5.67
C GLU A 68 -3.12 10.88 -6.02
N TRP A 69 -3.18 9.60 -5.65
CA TRP A 69 -4.33 8.74 -5.92
C TRP A 69 -5.24 8.59 -4.71
N THR A 70 -4.67 8.41 -3.52
CA THR A 70 -5.43 7.99 -2.33
C THR A 70 -6.18 9.15 -1.68
N PRO A 71 -7.53 9.16 -1.68
CA PRO A 71 -8.31 10.21 -1.00
C PRO A 71 -8.08 10.20 0.52
N SER A 72 -8.40 11.31 1.19
CA SER A 72 -8.16 11.51 2.63
C SER A 72 -8.74 10.42 3.53
N ASP A 73 -9.87 9.85 3.12
CA ASP A 73 -10.62 8.87 3.91
C ASP A 73 -10.01 7.45 3.82
N TYR A 74 -8.97 7.27 3.01
CA TYR A 74 -8.29 6.00 2.78
C TYR A 74 -6.82 6.07 3.19
N SER A 75 -6.32 4.95 3.68
CA SER A 75 -4.90 4.71 3.93
C SER A 75 -4.50 3.39 3.31
N VAL A 76 -3.56 3.41 2.36
CA VAL A 76 -3.05 2.20 1.70
C VAL A 76 -2.07 1.48 2.62
N ARG A 77 -2.47 0.31 3.13
CA ARG A 77 -1.63 -0.57 3.94
C ARG A 77 -2.28 -1.94 4.06
N SER A 78 -1.47 -2.99 3.92
CA SER A 78 -1.86 -4.35 4.29
C SER A 78 -1.47 -4.65 5.74
N SER A 79 -2.27 -5.46 6.41
CA SER A 79 -2.05 -6.01 7.75
C SER A 79 -1.66 -7.49 7.72
N VAL A 80 -1.44 -8.07 6.54
CA VAL A 80 -0.89 -9.43 6.40
C VAL A 80 0.48 -9.50 7.06
N HIS A 81 0.68 -10.50 7.92
CA HIS A 81 1.84 -10.68 8.79
C HIS A 81 2.21 -9.47 9.67
N GLU A 82 1.34 -8.46 9.80
CA GLU A 82 1.52 -7.21 10.58
C GLU A 82 2.70 -6.30 10.16
N TYR A 83 3.64 -6.77 9.35
CA TYR A 83 4.78 -5.99 8.85
C TYR A 83 4.35 -4.90 7.85
N GLY A 84 3.33 -5.18 7.04
CA GLY A 84 2.91 -4.32 5.94
C GLY A 84 3.78 -4.50 4.70
N GLY A 85 3.12 -4.58 3.55
CA GLY A 85 3.76 -4.85 2.26
C GLY A 85 2.76 -5.47 1.30
N GLY A 86 3.04 -5.42 0.00
CA GLY A 86 2.12 -5.93 -1.02
C GLY A 86 0.77 -5.21 -1.00
N SER A 87 0.74 -3.97 -0.50
CA SER A 87 -0.50 -3.26 -0.18
C SER A 87 -1.19 -2.69 -1.42
N PHE A 88 -0.46 -2.58 -2.53
CA PHE A 88 -1.03 -2.17 -3.80
C PHE A 88 -0.33 -2.82 -5.00
N PHE A 89 -1.05 -2.82 -6.12
CA PHE A 89 -0.52 -3.10 -7.44
C PHE A 89 -1.24 -2.23 -8.48
N VAL A 90 -0.68 -2.18 -9.68
CA VAL A 90 -1.23 -1.41 -10.80
C VAL A 90 -1.41 -2.31 -12.00
N HIS A 91 -2.44 -2.03 -12.78
CA HIS A 91 -2.70 -2.75 -14.02
C HIS A 91 -3.51 -1.87 -14.98
N SER A 92 -2.96 -1.59 -16.15
CA SER A 92 -3.66 -0.90 -17.25
C SER A 92 -4.29 0.43 -16.81
N GLY A 93 -3.51 1.28 -16.15
CA GLY A 93 -3.91 2.60 -15.67
C GLY A 93 -4.80 2.59 -14.43
N SER A 94 -5.11 1.42 -13.85
CA SER A 94 -5.89 1.32 -12.62
C SER A 94 -5.01 0.96 -11.43
N LEU A 95 -5.25 1.63 -10.31
CA LEU A 95 -4.69 1.30 -9.01
C LEU A 95 -5.60 0.29 -8.29
N TYR A 96 -4.99 -0.73 -7.71
CA TYR A 96 -5.64 -1.67 -6.81
C TYR A 96 -4.91 -1.65 -5.48
N PHE A 97 -5.61 -1.45 -4.38
CA PHE A 97 -4.97 -1.30 -3.07
C PHE A 97 -5.80 -1.89 -1.94
N VAL A 98 -5.15 -2.24 -0.84
CA VAL A 98 -5.79 -2.66 0.41
C VAL A 98 -5.93 -1.45 1.32
N SER A 99 -7.16 -1.20 1.81
CA SER A 99 -7.39 -0.14 2.79
C SER A 99 -7.11 -0.63 4.20
N ALA A 100 -6.33 0.15 4.95
CA ALA A 100 -6.01 -0.13 6.35
C ALA A 100 -7.25 -0.12 7.27
N SER A 101 -8.32 0.57 6.86
CA SER A 101 -9.52 0.78 7.67
C SER A 101 -10.39 -0.47 7.78
N ASP A 102 -10.37 -1.35 6.78
CA ASP A 102 -11.31 -2.47 6.66
C ASP A 102 -10.68 -3.74 6.07
N ASN A 103 -9.41 -3.70 5.64
CA ASN A 103 -8.68 -4.77 4.97
C ASN A 103 -9.26 -5.18 3.60
N HIS A 104 -10.13 -4.38 2.97
CA HIS A 104 -10.65 -4.72 1.65
C HIS A 104 -9.74 -4.25 0.51
N PHE A 105 -9.78 -4.98 -0.61
CA PHE A 105 -9.26 -4.48 -1.88
C PHE A 105 -10.22 -3.46 -2.48
N TYR A 106 -9.66 -2.33 -2.92
CA TYR A 106 -10.32 -1.29 -3.66
C TYR A 106 -9.68 -1.14 -5.05
N LYS A 107 -10.50 -0.79 -6.05
CA LYS A 107 -10.04 -0.36 -7.37
C LYS A 107 -10.28 1.13 -7.53
N GLN A 108 -9.29 1.84 -8.07
CA GLN A 108 -9.40 3.21 -8.50
C GLN A 108 -8.94 3.31 -9.95
N SER A 109 -9.85 3.65 -10.87
CA SER A 109 -9.55 3.63 -12.31
C SER A 109 -8.84 4.88 -12.82
N ALA A 110 -8.80 5.95 -12.02
CA ALA A 110 -8.01 7.15 -12.26
C ALA A 110 -7.77 7.90 -10.93
N HIS A 111 -6.67 8.65 -10.81
CA HIS A 111 -6.28 9.36 -9.59
C HIS A 111 -7.36 10.30 -9.01
N ASN A 112 -8.26 10.82 -9.84
CA ASN A 112 -9.35 11.72 -9.47
C ASN A 112 -10.70 11.03 -9.27
N GLN A 113 -10.77 9.70 -9.41
CA GLN A 113 -11.99 8.92 -9.17
C GLN A 113 -11.99 8.35 -7.75
N LEU A 114 -13.18 8.16 -7.18
CA LEU A 114 -13.32 7.49 -5.89
C LEU A 114 -12.99 5.99 -5.99
N PRO A 115 -12.31 5.40 -4.99
CA PRO A 115 -12.09 3.97 -4.91
C PRO A 115 -13.40 3.18 -4.80
N VAL A 116 -13.50 2.05 -5.50
CA VAL A 116 -14.63 1.11 -5.45
C VAL A 116 -14.19 -0.18 -4.78
N CYS A 117 -14.89 -0.59 -3.72
CA CYS A 117 -14.60 -1.83 -3.00
C CYS A 117 -14.86 -3.07 -3.89
N ILE A 118 -13.95 -4.04 -3.84
CA ILE A 118 -13.98 -5.27 -4.66
C ILE A 118 -14.36 -6.48 -3.81
N THR A 119 -13.69 -6.66 -2.68
CA THR A 119 -13.90 -7.81 -1.78
C THR A 119 -15.17 -7.63 -0.95
N LYS A 120 -15.84 -8.74 -0.62
CA LYS A 120 -17.08 -8.77 0.19
C LYS A 120 -16.96 -9.57 1.48
N SER A 121 -15.75 -10.04 1.77
CA SER A 121 -15.34 -10.82 2.93
C SER A 121 -15.54 -10.07 4.25
N ASP A 122 -15.48 -10.80 5.36
CA ASP A 122 -15.49 -10.17 6.67
C ASP A 122 -14.12 -9.54 7.01
N ARG A 123 -14.09 -8.72 8.07
CA ARG A 123 -12.87 -8.00 8.49
C ARG A 123 -11.74 -8.92 9.00
N ARG A 124 -11.99 -10.23 9.15
CA ARG A 124 -10.97 -11.21 9.57
C ARG A 124 -10.11 -11.66 8.40
N SER A 125 -10.59 -11.49 7.17
CA SER A 125 -9.77 -11.67 5.98
C SER A 125 -8.86 -10.45 5.77
N ARG A 126 -7.58 -10.69 5.54
CA ARG A 126 -6.58 -9.66 5.20
C ARG A 126 -5.87 -10.03 3.93
N TYR A 127 -5.56 -9.05 3.10
CA TYR A 127 -5.03 -9.30 1.75
C TYR A 127 -3.70 -8.59 1.52
N ALA A 128 -2.84 -9.21 0.70
CA ALA A 128 -1.58 -8.63 0.23
C ALA A 128 -1.16 -9.25 -1.11
N ASP A 129 -0.14 -8.66 -1.73
CA ASP A 129 0.56 -9.19 -2.91
C ASP A 129 -0.38 -9.55 -4.07
N GLY A 130 -1.30 -8.62 -4.36
CA GLY A 130 -2.24 -8.77 -5.46
C GLY A 130 -1.59 -8.66 -6.85
N PHE A 131 -2.10 -9.43 -7.81
CA PHE A 131 -1.86 -9.24 -9.23
C PHE A 131 -3.14 -9.55 -10.03
N LEU A 132 -3.32 -8.87 -11.16
CA LEU A 132 -4.48 -9.10 -12.03
C LEU A 132 -4.17 -10.10 -13.14
N ALA A 133 -5.00 -11.14 -13.26
CA ALA A 133 -5.00 -12.07 -14.39
C ALA A 133 -6.40 -12.66 -14.59
N LEU A 134 -6.77 -13.03 -15.82
CA LEU A 134 -8.03 -13.74 -16.12
C LEU A 134 -9.27 -13.12 -15.43
N ASN A 135 -9.40 -11.79 -15.47
CA ASN A 135 -10.46 -11.01 -14.82
C ASN A 135 -10.62 -11.24 -13.29
N GLY A 136 -9.55 -11.65 -12.61
CA GLY A 136 -9.52 -11.79 -11.16
C GLY A 136 -8.22 -11.28 -10.55
N ILE A 137 -8.31 -10.85 -9.30
CA ILE A 137 -7.15 -10.53 -8.47
C ILE A 137 -6.69 -11.82 -7.82
N TYR A 138 -5.45 -12.20 -8.08
CA TYR A 138 -4.77 -13.28 -7.38
C TYR A 138 -3.93 -12.65 -6.28
N CYS A 139 -4.09 -13.10 -5.04
CA CYS A 139 -3.45 -12.48 -3.89
C CYS A 139 -3.26 -13.47 -2.74
N VAL A 140 -2.37 -13.10 -1.81
CA VAL A 140 -2.30 -13.74 -0.50
C VAL A 140 -3.48 -13.24 0.33
N ARG A 141 -4.15 -14.18 1.01
CA ARG A 141 -5.17 -13.89 2.03
C ARG A 141 -4.80 -14.59 3.33
N GLU A 142 -4.84 -13.85 4.42
CA GLU A 142 -4.91 -14.41 5.78
C GLU A 142 -6.36 -14.49 6.21
N ASP A 143 -6.81 -15.65 6.67
CA ASP A 143 -8.05 -15.78 7.43
C ASP A 143 -7.72 -15.90 8.92
N HIS A 144 -8.13 -14.90 9.69
CA HIS A 144 -7.96 -14.87 11.13
C HIS A 144 -9.15 -15.54 11.81
N ASP A 145 -8.86 -16.53 12.65
CA ASP A 145 -9.78 -17.09 13.64
C ASP A 145 -9.22 -16.81 15.04
N ASP A 146 -10.01 -17.00 16.09
CA ASP A 146 -9.64 -16.68 17.48
C ASP A 146 -8.35 -17.37 17.95
N LYS A 147 -7.95 -18.46 17.27
CA LYS A 147 -6.81 -19.32 17.66
C LYS A 147 -5.75 -19.53 16.58
N SER A 148 -6.01 -19.12 15.35
CA SER A 148 -5.11 -19.42 14.24
C SER A 148 -5.25 -18.44 13.09
N VAL A 149 -4.17 -18.32 12.32
CA VAL A 149 -4.14 -17.56 11.06
C VAL A 149 -3.86 -18.54 9.94
N ASN A 150 -4.76 -18.60 8.96
CA ASN A 150 -4.60 -19.46 7.79
C ASN A 150 -4.14 -18.63 6.58
N ASN A 151 -2.94 -18.93 6.07
CA ASN A 151 -2.40 -18.32 4.87
C ASN A 151 -2.87 -19.07 3.62
N LEU A 152 -3.46 -18.32 2.68
CA LEU A 152 -4.12 -18.83 1.48
C LEU A 152 -3.67 -18.05 0.25
N LEU A 153 -3.57 -18.74 -0.89
CA LEU A 153 -3.58 -18.09 -2.19
C LEU A 153 -5.01 -18.13 -2.72
N VAL A 154 -5.58 -16.96 -3.03
CA VAL A 154 -6.96 -16.83 -3.48
C VAL A 154 -7.06 -16.07 -4.80
N ARG A 155 -8.12 -16.34 -5.56
CA ARG A 155 -8.58 -15.52 -6.68
C ARG A 155 -9.87 -14.82 -6.29
N ILE A 156 -9.90 -13.50 -6.42
CA ILE A 156 -11.09 -12.65 -6.24
C ILE A 156 -11.59 -12.26 -7.63
N ASP A 157 -12.83 -12.62 -7.97
CA ASP A 157 -13.46 -12.20 -9.21
C ASP A 157 -13.78 -10.70 -9.20
N LEU A 158 -13.33 -9.94 -10.21
CA LEU A 158 -13.47 -8.48 -10.22
C LEU A 158 -14.92 -8.00 -10.29
N ALA A 159 -15.82 -8.75 -10.95
CA ALA A 159 -17.19 -8.32 -11.15
C ALA A 159 -18.09 -8.66 -9.96
N SER A 160 -17.93 -9.86 -9.42
CA SER A 160 -18.78 -10.38 -8.35
C SER A 160 -18.20 -10.20 -6.95
N GLY A 161 -16.89 -9.99 -6.82
CA GLY A 161 -16.17 -10.04 -5.55
C GLY A 161 -16.08 -11.46 -4.97
N LYS A 162 -16.49 -12.49 -5.72
CA LYS A 162 -16.48 -13.88 -5.27
C LYS A 162 -15.05 -14.39 -5.19
N GLU A 163 -14.73 -15.06 -4.09
CA GLU A 163 -13.40 -15.60 -3.83
C GLU A 163 -13.35 -17.11 -4.07
N ILE A 164 -12.24 -17.56 -4.64
CA ILE A 164 -11.91 -18.97 -4.83
C ILE A 164 -10.54 -19.21 -4.20
N VAL A 165 -10.47 -20.16 -3.25
CA VAL A 165 -9.19 -20.61 -2.70
C VAL A 165 -8.49 -21.47 -3.74
N ILE A 166 -7.29 -21.04 -4.16
CA ILE A 166 -6.45 -21.78 -5.11
C ILE A 166 -5.60 -22.78 -4.35
N VAL A 167 -4.95 -22.33 -3.28
CA VAL A 167 -4.09 -23.16 -2.43
C VAL A 167 -4.29 -22.78 -0.96
N SER A 168 -4.29 -23.78 -0.09
CA SER A 168 -4.31 -23.61 1.37
C SER A 168 -3.16 -24.36 2.05
N LYS A 169 -2.83 -24.00 3.30
CA LYS A 169 -1.91 -24.72 4.20
C LYS A 169 -0.41 -24.66 3.87
N TYR A 170 0.02 -23.69 3.07
CA TYR A 170 1.45 -23.41 2.90
C TYR A 170 1.82 -22.13 3.65
N VAL A 171 3.04 -22.07 4.17
CA VAL A 171 3.61 -20.84 4.72
C VAL A 171 4.01 -19.98 3.53
N TRP A 172 3.18 -18.99 3.21
CA TRP A 172 3.47 -17.99 2.19
C TRP A 172 4.16 -16.83 2.90
N CYS A 173 5.39 -16.51 2.51
CA CYS A 173 6.08 -15.35 3.05
C CYS A 173 5.76 -14.15 2.16
N THR A 174 5.11 -13.13 2.71
CA THR A 174 5.23 -11.78 2.13
C THR A 174 6.62 -11.27 2.50
N LEU A 175 7.37 -10.72 1.55
CA LEU A 175 8.64 -10.07 1.91
C LEU A 175 8.33 -8.86 2.81
N PRO A 176 8.92 -8.75 4.01
CA PRO A 176 8.93 -7.49 4.76
C PRO A 176 9.55 -6.41 3.86
N ARG A 177 8.91 -5.25 3.76
CA ARG A 177 9.39 -4.13 2.91
C ARG A 177 9.59 -2.82 3.69
N ASP A 178 9.71 -2.94 5.01
CA ASP A 178 9.93 -1.87 5.98
C ASP A 178 11.37 -1.32 5.97
#